data_AF-A0A7S3HEE9-F1
#
_entry.id   AF-A0A7S3HEE9-F1
#
_cell.length_a   1.000
_cell.length_b   1.000
_cell.length_c   1.000
_cell.angle_alpha   90.00
_cell.angle_beta   90.00
_cell.angle_gamma   90.00
#
_symmetry.space_group_name_H-M   'P 1'
#
loop_
_entity.id
_entity.type
_entity.pdbx_description
1 polymer ?
#
loop_
_entity_poly.entity_id
_entity_poly.type
_entity_poly.pdbx_seq_one_letter_code
_entity_poly.pdbx_strand_id
1 'polypeptide(L)'
;QSNKRGSVTFAMAGPNTRTTQLFFNFVHNKFLDSQGFAPFATVESGMNYIDALYNVYGEGGRGDGKDHKGPSQGRINQEGNEYLNKVFPNLSYIISATVK
;
A
#
# COMPACT_ATOMS: atom_id res chain seq x y z
N GLN A 1 15.37 -12.68 4.27
CA GLN A 1 14.13 -12.19 4.92
C GLN A 1 12.95 -12.56 4.03
N SER A 2 11.74 -12.75 4.56
CA SER A 2 10.57 -13.19 3.76
C SER A 2 9.38 -12.27 4.00
N ASN A 3 8.58 -12.01 2.98
CA ASN A 3 7.36 -11.19 3.00
C ASN A 3 6.19 -11.95 3.64
N LYS A 4 6.30 -12.19 4.95
CA LYS A 4 5.26 -12.85 5.76
C LYS A 4 4.09 -11.89 6.01
N ARG A 5 2.96 -12.44 6.47
CA ARG A 5 1.84 -11.63 6.97
C ARG A 5 2.35 -10.64 8.03
N GLY A 6 1.91 -9.39 7.93
CA GLY A 6 2.31 -8.30 8.81
C GLY A 6 3.65 -7.65 8.46
N SER A 7 4.41 -8.16 7.48
CA SER A 7 5.62 -7.47 7.02
C SER A 7 5.29 -6.16 6.31
N VAL A 8 6.04 -5.11 6.66
CA VAL A 8 6.06 -3.82 5.95
C VAL A 8 7.24 -3.82 4.99
N THR A 9 6.95 -3.53 3.73
CA THR A 9 7.89 -3.76 2.62
C THR A 9 7.95 -2.54 1.71
N PHE A 10 9.15 -2.21 1.23
CA PHE A 10 9.33 -1.18 0.20
C PHE A 10 8.78 -1.65 -1.14
N ALA A 11 7.99 -0.81 -1.81
CA ALA A 11 7.68 -0.98 -3.23
C ALA A 11 8.88 -0.59 -4.11
N MET A 12 8.92 -1.10 -5.33
CA MET A 12 9.98 -0.84 -6.31
C MET A 12 9.52 -1.15 -7.73
N ALA A 13 10.20 -0.60 -8.72
CA ALA A 13 10.04 -0.90 -10.15
C ALA A 13 11.23 -1.71 -10.71
N GLY A 14 12.00 -2.37 -9.84
CA GLY A 14 13.21 -3.11 -10.19
C GLY A 14 14.42 -2.77 -9.30
N PRO A 15 15.59 -3.37 -9.55
CA PRO A 15 16.79 -3.14 -8.76
C PRO A 15 17.12 -1.65 -8.61
N ASN A 16 17.41 -1.20 -7.38
CA ASN A 16 17.82 0.17 -7.05
C ASN A 16 16.79 1.29 -7.36
N THR A 17 15.49 0.97 -7.37
CA THR A 17 14.41 1.96 -7.66
C THR A 17 13.49 2.29 -6.47
N ARG A 18 13.85 1.83 -5.26
CA ARG A 18 13.03 2.09 -4.06
C ARG A 18 12.94 3.59 -3.77
N THR A 19 11.74 4.05 -3.45
CA THR A 19 11.45 5.41 -3.00
C THR A 19 10.93 5.37 -1.56
N THR A 20 9.90 6.16 -1.24
CA THR A 20 9.18 6.18 0.04
C THR A 20 7.89 5.36 0.01
N GLN A 21 7.58 4.68 -1.10
CA GLN A 21 6.36 3.88 -1.22
C GLN A 21 6.52 2.55 -0.47
N LEU A 22 5.56 2.27 0.41
CA LEU A 22 5.51 1.08 1.27
C LEU A 22 4.19 0.33 1.08
N PHE A 23 4.18 -0.97 1.39
CA PHE A 23 2.95 -1.75 1.52
C PHE A 23 3.01 -2.72 2.71
N PHE A 24 1.83 -3.15 3.16
CA PHE A 24 1.66 -4.17 4.20
C PHE A 24 1.31 -5.51 3.55
N ASN A 25 1.91 -6.59 4.04
CA ASN A 25 1.54 -7.94 3.62
C ASN A 25 0.35 -8.44 4.45
N PHE A 26 -0.82 -8.58 3.81
CA PHE A 26 -2.03 -9.13 4.45
C PHE A 26 -1.95 -10.65 4.66
N VAL A 27 -1.12 -11.33 3.85
CA VAL A 27 -0.88 -12.77 3.87
C VAL A 27 0.62 -13.06 3.68
N HIS A 28 1.03 -14.32 3.62
CA HIS A 28 2.41 -14.69 3.28
C HIS A 28 2.63 -14.65 1.77
N ASN A 29 3.25 -13.56 1.28
CA ASN A 29 3.55 -13.34 -0.13
C ASN A 29 4.96 -13.81 -0.51
N LYS A 30 5.24 -15.11 -0.37
CA LYS A 30 6.58 -15.69 -0.63
C LYS A 30 7.10 -15.39 -2.04
N PHE A 31 6.23 -15.23 -3.03
CA PHE A 31 6.63 -14.93 -4.42
C PHE A 31 7.35 -13.58 -4.58
N LEU A 32 7.15 -12.64 -3.65
CA LEU A 32 7.82 -11.34 -3.65
C LEU A 32 9.29 -11.45 -3.22
N ASP A 33 9.64 -12.50 -2.48
CA ASP A 33 11.02 -12.72 -2.00
C ASP A 33 11.97 -12.93 -3.18
N SER A 34 11.58 -13.74 -4.16
CA SER A 34 12.37 -13.98 -5.38
C SER A 34 12.42 -12.77 -6.32
N GLN A 35 11.50 -11.81 -6.16
CA GLN A 35 11.51 -10.57 -6.94
C GLN A 35 12.39 -9.48 -6.29
N GLY A 36 12.88 -9.70 -5.06
CA GLY A 36 13.76 -8.75 -4.37
C GLY A 36 13.03 -7.64 -3.61
N PHE A 37 11.72 -7.78 -3.37
CA PHE A 37 11.00 -6.87 -2.48
C PHE A 37 11.50 -7.05 -1.04
N ALA A 38 11.99 -5.97 -0.46
CA ALA A 38 12.72 -5.98 0.80
C ALA A 38 11.79 -5.60 1.98
N PRO A 39 11.24 -6.58 2.74
CA PRO A 39 10.59 -6.28 4.01
C PRO A 39 11.62 -5.67 4.96
N PHE A 40 11.23 -4.64 5.71
CA PHE A 40 12.14 -3.94 6.64
C PHE A 40 11.58 -3.82 8.05
N ALA A 41 10.27 -3.98 8.22
CA ALA A 41 9.60 -3.98 9.50
C ALA A 41 8.48 -5.03 9.55
N THR A 42 7.95 -5.28 10.74
CA THR A 42 6.75 -6.10 10.94
C THR A 42 5.82 -5.36 11.88
N VAL A 43 4.52 -5.43 11.61
CA VAL A 43 3.49 -4.88 12.49
C VAL A 43 3.47 -5.69 13.78
N GLU A 44 3.89 -5.08 14.87
CA GLU A 44 3.94 -5.72 16.19
C GLU A 44 2.55 -5.83 16.83
N SER A 45 1.70 -4.82 16.64
CA SER A 45 0.33 -4.79 17.16
C SER A 45 -0.60 -4.05 16.19
N GLY A 46 -1.90 -4.35 16.23
CA GLY A 46 -2.91 -3.66 15.43
C GLY A 46 -3.12 -4.20 14.00
N MET A 47 -2.71 -5.44 13.70
CA MET A 47 -2.98 -6.03 12.37
C MET A 47 -4.48 -6.08 12.03
N ASN A 48 -5.36 -6.21 13.01
CA ASN A 48 -6.81 -6.15 12.82
C ASN A 48 -7.29 -4.81 12.23
N TYR A 49 -6.59 -3.70 12.48
CA TYR A 49 -6.91 -2.41 11.87
C TYR A 49 -6.46 -2.36 10.40
N ILE A 50 -5.35 -3.02 10.08
CA ILE A 50 -4.89 -3.17 8.68
C ILE A 50 -5.88 -4.06 7.91
N ASP A 51 -6.32 -5.17 8.51
CA ASP A 51 -7.32 -6.06 7.92
C ASP A 51 -8.66 -5.35 7.66
N ALA A 52 -8.97 -4.30 8.45
CA ALA A 52 -10.20 -3.52 8.37
C ALA A 52 -10.13 -2.31 7.44
N LEU A 53 -8.99 -2.05 6.78
CA LEU A 53 -8.88 -0.97 5.80
C LEU A 53 -9.91 -1.15 4.68
N TYR A 54 -10.43 -0.02 4.17
CA TYR A 54 -11.42 -0.05 3.11
C TYR A 54 -10.85 -0.67 1.83
N ASN A 55 -11.27 -1.89 1.50
CA ASN A 55 -10.70 -2.70 0.42
C ASN A 55 -11.61 -2.82 -0.82
N VAL A 56 -12.76 -2.16 -0.83
CA VAL A 56 -13.76 -2.30 -1.91
C VAL A 56 -13.29 -1.68 -3.23
N TYR A 57 -12.37 -0.71 -3.19
CA TYR A 57 -11.93 -0.03 -4.42
C TYR A 57 -10.89 -0.81 -5.23
N GLY A 58 -10.17 -1.75 -4.63
CA GLY A 58 -9.02 -2.43 -5.26
C GLY A 58 -7.68 -1.67 -5.10
N GLU A 59 -6.61 -2.23 -5.68
CA GLU A 59 -5.22 -1.88 -5.37
C GLU A 59 -4.47 -1.13 -6.50
N GLY A 60 -5.07 -1.01 -7.70
CA GLY A 60 -4.48 -0.33 -8.84
C GLY A 60 -5.34 -0.42 -10.11
N GLY A 61 -5.88 0.72 -10.55
CA GLY A 61 -6.78 0.80 -11.69
C GLY A 61 -6.53 2.00 -12.60
N ARG A 62 -7.49 2.25 -13.51
CA ARG A 62 -7.52 3.46 -14.35
C ARG A 62 -7.62 4.73 -13.50
N GLY A 63 -8.13 4.58 -12.27
CA GLY A 63 -8.16 5.66 -11.29
C GLY A 63 -9.32 6.63 -11.50
N ASP A 64 -10.39 6.23 -12.16
CA ASP A 64 -11.61 7.03 -12.38
C ASP A 64 -12.75 6.69 -11.41
N GLY A 65 -12.53 5.71 -10.52
CA GLY A 65 -13.52 5.23 -9.55
C GLY A 65 -14.62 4.35 -10.14
N LYS A 66 -14.53 3.97 -11.42
CA LYS A 66 -15.60 3.24 -12.13
C LYS A 66 -15.24 1.80 -12.46
N ASP A 67 -13.95 1.49 -12.56
CA ASP A 67 -13.47 0.14 -12.91
C ASP A 67 -13.37 -0.82 -11.72
N HIS A 68 -13.56 -0.33 -10.49
CA HIS A 68 -13.42 -1.09 -9.24
C HIS A 68 -12.06 -1.79 -9.10
N LYS A 69 -11.03 -1.26 -9.76
CA LYS A 69 -9.66 -1.78 -9.68
C LYS A 69 -8.75 -0.93 -8.80
N GLY A 70 -9.12 0.31 -8.55
CA GLY A 70 -8.52 1.16 -7.53
C GLY A 70 -7.92 2.43 -8.10
N PRO A 71 -7.23 3.22 -7.25
CA PRO A 71 -6.56 4.44 -7.66
C PRO A 71 -5.48 4.20 -8.73
N SER A 72 -5.17 5.24 -9.51
CA SER A 72 -4.02 5.24 -10.40
C SER A 72 -2.79 5.73 -9.64
N GLN A 73 -1.70 4.96 -9.65
CA GLN A 73 -0.45 5.35 -8.98
C GLN A 73 0.13 6.67 -9.56
N GLY A 74 0.01 6.87 -10.88
CA GLY A 74 0.46 8.10 -11.51
C GLY A 74 -0.28 9.33 -10.98
N ARG A 75 -1.59 9.21 -10.81
CA ARG A 75 -2.44 10.29 -10.25
C ARG A 75 -2.18 10.51 -8.77
N ILE A 76 -1.93 9.46 -7.98
CA ILE A 76 -1.50 9.61 -6.58
C ILE A 76 -0.23 10.46 -6.51
N ASN A 77 0.76 10.19 -7.37
CA ASN A 77 2.02 10.93 -7.38
C ASN A 77 1.86 12.40 -7.82
N GLN A 78 0.92 12.69 -8.72
CA GLN A 78 0.75 14.04 -9.30
C GLN A 78 -0.23 14.92 -8.53
N GLU A 79 -1.35 14.35 -8.08
CA GLU A 79 -2.50 15.06 -7.52
C GLU A 79 -2.69 14.79 -6.01
N GLY A 80 -2.09 13.71 -5.48
CA GLY A 80 -2.13 13.37 -4.07
C GLY A 80 -3.55 13.22 -3.51
N ASN A 81 -3.76 13.77 -2.30
CA ASN A 81 -5.03 13.65 -1.58
C ASN A 81 -6.20 14.40 -2.24
N GLU A 82 -5.96 15.43 -3.05
CA GLU A 82 -7.04 16.10 -3.77
C GLU A 82 -7.78 15.11 -4.68
N TYR A 83 -7.01 14.30 -5.40
CA TYR A 83 -7.54 13.22 -6.24
C TYR A 83 -8.21 12.12 -5.41
N LEU A 84 -7.53 11.60 -4.39
CA LEU A 84 -8.04 10.47 -3.60
C LEU A 84 -9.33 10.83 -2.85
N ASN A 85 -9.40 12.02 -2.26
CA ASN A 85 -10.60 12.49 -1.58
C ASN A 85 -11.79 12.66 -2.53
N LYS A 86 -11.52 13.14 -3.76
CA LYS A 86 -12.57 13.39 -4.76
C LYS A 86 -13.13 12.11 -5.38
N VAL A 87 -12.25 11.15 -5.72
CA VAL A 87 -12.63 9.98 -6.53
C VAL A 87 -12.83 8.72 -5.66
N PHE A 88 -12.17 8.65 -4.51
CA PHE A 88 -12.21 7.51 -3.59
C PHE A 88 -12.50 7.96 -2.15
N PRO A 89 -13.66 8.59 -1.89
CA PRO A 89 -13.95 9.26 -0.63
C PRO A 89 -13.97 8.33 0.59
N ASN A 90 -14.14 7.02 0.39
CA ASN A 90 -14.18 6.04 1.47
C ASN A 90 -12.80 5.42 1.80
N LEU A 91 -11.72 5.85 1.14
CA LEU A 91 -10.38 5.34 1.49
C LEU A 91 -10.05 5.64 2.96
N SER A 92 -9.33 4.70 3.56
CA SER A 92 -8.78 4.89 4.90
C SER A 92 -7.52 5.77 4.83
N TYR A 93 -7.40 6.74 5.75
CA TYR A 93 -6.29 7.68 5.80
C TYR A 93 -5.51 7.59 7.11
N ILE A 94 -4.20 7.77 7.04
CA ILE A 94 -3.36 8.02 8.21
C ILE A 94 -3.49 9.51 8.57
N ILE A 95 -4.05 9.79 9.74
CA ILE A 95 -4.26 11.18 10.22
C ILE A 95 -3.02 11.70 10.97
N SER A 96 -2.31 10.82 11.67
CA SER A 96 -1.10 11.16 12.41
C SER A 96 -0.15 9.97 12.47
N ALA A 97 1.14 10.23 12.42
CA ALA A 97 2.19 9.26 12.69
C ALA A 97 3.29 9.94 13.52
N THR A 98 3.80 9.23 14.52
CA THR A 98 4.85 9.73 15.42
C THR A 98 5.94 8.68 15.58
N VAL A 99 7.19 9.13 15.57
CA VAL A 99 8.34 8.32 15.97
C VAL A 99 8.63 8.64 17.43
N LYS A 100 8.89 7.63 18.25
CA LYS A 100 9.29 7.81 19.65
C LYS A 100 10.79 8.08 19.77
#